data_AF-A0A952VML3-F1
#
_entry.id   AF-A0A952VML3-F1
#
_cell.length_a   1.000
_cell.length_b   1.000
_cell.length_c   1.000
_cell.angle_alpha   90.00
_cell.angle_beta   90.00
_cell.angle_gamma   90.00
#
_symmetry.space_group_name_H-M   'P 1'
#
loop_
_entity.id
_entity.type
_entity.pdbx_description
1 polymer ?
#
loop_
_entity_poly.entity_id
_entity_poly.type
_entity_poly.pdbx_seq_one_letter_code
_entity_poly.pdbx_strand_id
1 'polypeptide(L)'
;MAPSDLPSHPNEPARPSPPPEPEESRGSSEHQVHVIGLMVGTALMFIGFLNIFLSISGGFEINIVPFLIYFGGLAVWANAAIETPAIRYGVMALAVTLALGLFQYGEVLFWHKQVLFWTTIIIVMYFMFVEPKKPTT
;
A
#
# COMPACT_ATOMS: atom_id res chain seq x y z
N MET A 1 -41.84 26.92 57.45
CA MET A 1 -40.87 28.02 57.40
C MET A 1 -39.48 27.44 57.17
N ALA A 2 -38.63 28.21 56.50
CA ALA A 2 -37.52 27.82 55.62
C ALA A 2 -36.33 27.10 56.29
N PRO A 3 -35.52 26.37 55.50
CA PRO A 3 -34.24 25.79 55.90
C PRO A 3 -33.09 26.81 55.69
N SER A 4 -32.11 26.78 56.58
CA SER A 4 -30.69 27.18 56.45
C SER A 4 -30.09 26.87 57.83
N ASP A 5 -28.93 26.23 57.97
CA ASP A 5 -27.64 26.86 57.73
C ASP A 5 -26.54 25.80 57.46
N LEU A 6 -25.80 25.97 56.37
CA LEU A 6 -24.37 25.68 56.29
C LEU A 6 -23.64 26.94 56.81
N PRO A 7 -22.42 26.90 57.42
CA PRO A 7 -21.21 26.45 56.69
C PRO A 7 -19.98 25.99 57.54
N SER A 8 -19.02 25.27 56.90
CA SER A 8 -17.57 25.58 57.02
C SER A 8 -16.68 24.71 56.09
N HIS A 9 -16.09 25.41 55.11
CA HIS A 9 -14.88 25.18 54.27
C HIS A 9 -13.64 24.63 55.03
N PRO A 10 -12.42 24.47 54.43
CA PRO A 10 -11.97 24.16 53.05
C PRO A 10 -10.81 23.10 53.01
N ASN A 11 -10.32 22.74 51.82
CA ASN A 11 -9.06 22.01 51.55
C ASN A 11 -9.02 20.49 51.81
N GLU A 12 -9.32 19.72 50.76
CA GLU A 12 -8.50 18.54 50.45
C GLU A 12 -8.19 18.58 48.94
N PRO A 13 -6.90 18.65 48.51
CA PRO A 13 -6.57 18.59 47.10
C PRO A 13 -6.93 17.19 46.60
N ALA A 14 -7.95 17.11 45.75
CA ALA A 14 -8.24 15.89 45.02
C ALA A 14 -6.99 15.48 44.23
N ARG A 15 -6.41 14.34 44.62
CA ARG A 15 -5.29 13.69 43.96
C ARG A 15 -5.63 13.58 42.46
N PRO A 16 -4.76 14.03 41.53
CA PRO A 16 -5.01 13.84 40.11
C PRO A 16 -5.16 12.35 39.84
N SER A 17 -6.28 11.93 39.26
CA SER A 17 -6.43 10.60 38.69
C SER A 17 -5.29 10.35 37.71
N PRO A 18 -4.70 9.15 37.67
CA PRO A 18 -3.69 8.84 36.65
C PRO A 18 -4.29 9.08 35.26
N PRO A 19 -3.50 9.60 34.29
CA PRO A 19 -3.98 9.82 32.94
C PRO A 19 -4.56 8.51 32.39
N PRO A 20 -5.66 8.56 31.61
CA PRO A 20 -6.10 7.38 30.88
C PRO A 20 -4.92 6.91 30.01
N GLU A 21 -4.54 5.64 30.14
CA GLU A 21 -3.59 5.02 29.22
C GLU A 21 -4.06 5.26 27.78
N PRO A 22 -3.16 5.67 26.86
CA PRO A 22 -3.56 5.93 25.49
C PRO A 22 -3.85 4.60 24.78
N GLU A 23 -5.11 4.17 24.77
CA GLU A 23 -5.63 3.17 23.83
C GLU A 23 -5.59 3.66 22.36
N GLU A 24 -5.17 4.90 22.12
CA GLU A 24 -5.09 5.55 20.80
C GLU A 24 -3.89 5.11 19.93
N SER A 25 -2.89 4.41 20.49
CA SER A 25 -1.69 4.01 19.73
C SER A 25 -1.90 2.78 18.82
N ARG A 26 -2.91 1.94 19.09
CA ARG A 26 -3.15 0.73 18.27
C ARG A 26 -3.80 1.05 16.93
N GLY A 27 -4.83 1.91 16.91
CA GLY A 27 -5.49 2.31 15.67
C GLY A 27 -4.61 3.18 14.76
N SER A 28 -3.77 4.05 15.34
CA SER A 28 -2.85 4.90 14.59
C SER A 28 -1.71 4.10 13.93
N SER A 29 -1.17 3.09 14.62
CA SER A 29 -0.10 2.25 14.07
C SER A 29 -0.58 1.34 12.93
N GLU A 30 -1.79 0.78 13.01
CA GLU A 30 -2.36 -0.02 11.92
C GLU A 30 -2.58 0.81 10.65
N HIS A 31 -3.10 2.03 10.80
CA HIS A 31 -3.27 2.95 9.69
C HIS A 31 -1.91 3.39 9.10
N GLN A 32 -0.92 3.67 9.95
CA GLN A 32 0.43 4.00 9.49
C GLN A 32 1.08 2.83 8.73
N VAL A 33 0.99 1.60 9.23
CA VAL A 33 1.56 0.41 8.57
C VAL A 33 0.89 0.19 7.21
N HIS A 34 -0.43 0.40 7.12
CA HIS A 34 -1.17 0.34 5.86
C HIS A 34 -0.68 1.40 4.86
N VAL A 35 -0.59 2.67 5.27
CA VAL A 35 -0.13 3.77 4.39
C VAL A 35 1.32 3.56 3.95
N ILE A 36 2.19 3.09 4.86
CA ILE A 36 3.58 2.75 4.56
C ILE A 36 3.62 1.63 3.52
N GLY A 37 2.82 0.56 3.69
CA GLY A 37 2.73 -0.53 2.73
C GLY A 37 2.29 -0.06 1.34
N LEU A 38 1.34 0.88 1.29
CA LEU A 38 0.85 1.46 0.04
C LEU A 38 1.92 2.32 -0.64
N MET A 39 2.61 3.18 0.11
CA MET A 39 3.72 3.98 -0.43
C MET A 39 4.88 3.11 -0.91
N VAL A 40 5.33 2.15 -0.09
CA VAL A 40 6.45 1.27 -0.41
C VAL A 40 6.12 0.38 -1.60
N GLY A 41 4.95 -0.25 -1.62
CA GLY A 41 4.51 -1.09 -2.73
C GLY A 41 4.44 -0.30 -4.04
N THR A 42 3.88 0.91 -4.01
CA THR A 42 3.80 1.78 -5.18
C THR A 42 5.18 2.24 -5.66
N ALA A 43 6.07 2.63 -4.74
CA ALA A 43 7.44 3.02 -5.08
C ALA A 43 8.22 1.86 -5.72
N LEU A 44 8.09 0.64 -5.18
CA LEU A 44 8.72 -0.56 -5.73
C LEU A 44 8.18 -0.86 -7.13
N MET A 45 6.86 -0.79 -7.35
CA MET A 45 6.28 -0.94 -8.69
C MET A 45 6.83 0.12 -9.65
N PHE A 46 6.91 1.37 -9.23
CA PHE A 46 7.41 2.46 -10.07
C PHE A 46 8.90 2.29 -10.43
N ILE A 47 9.75 1.96 -9.46
CA ILE A 47 11.19 1.72 -9.69
C ILE A 47 11.40 0.49 -10.59
N GLY A 48 10.66 -0.59 -10.37
CA GLY A 48 10.71 -1.78 -11.22
C GLY A 48 10.28 -1.46 -12.65
N PHE A 49 9.19 -0.72 -12.81
CA PHE A 49 8.67 -0.31 -14.11
C PHE A 49 9.62 0.63 -14.86
N LEU A 50 10.20 1.63 -14.19
CA LEU A 50 11.17 2.54 -14.81
C LEU A 50 12.39 1.79 -15.36
N ASN A 51 12.90 0.82 -14.61
CA ASN A 51 14.00 -0.02 -15.09
C ASN A 51 13.60 -0.84 -16.32
N ILE A 52 12.40 -1.43 -16.35
CA ILE A 52 11.87 -2.14 -17.53
C ILE A 52 11.74 -1.18 -18.72
N PHE A 53 11.19 0.01 -18.51
CA PHE A 53 11.02 1.03 -19.53
C PHE A 53 12.35 1.49 -20.13
N LEU A 54 13.34 1.75 -19.27
CA LEU A 54 14.70 2.10 -19.68
C LEU A 54 15.39 0.94 -20.41
N SER A 55 15.15 -0.31 -20.01
CA SER A 55 15.68 -1.48 -20.72
C SER A 55 15.16 -1.57 -22.16
N ILE A 56 13.88 -1.27 -22.38
CA ILE A 56 13.26 -1.28 -23.71
C ILE A 56 13.76 -0.09 -24.54
N SER A 57 13.86 1.09 -23.93
CA SER A 57 14.20 2.34 -24.63
C SER A 57 15.68 2.49 -24.93
N GLY A 58 16.55 2.01 -24.03
CA GLY A 58 18.01 2.12 -24.14
C GLY A 58 18.69 0.90 -24.76
N GLY A 59 17.95 -0.19 -25.03
CA GLY A 59 18.49 -1.41 -25.62
C GLY A 59 19.43 -2.21 -24.71
N PHE A 60 19.55 -1.85 -23.43
CA PHE A 60 20.36 -2.58 -22.46
C PHE A 60 19.63 -3.83 -21.98
N GLU A 61 20.32 -4.97 -21.95
CA GLU A 61 19.85 -6.21 -21.35
C GLU A 61 19.86 -6.10 -19.82
N ILE A 62 18.76 -5.63 -19.24
CA ILE A 62 18.60 -5.71 -17.78
C ILE A 62 18.14 -7.12 -17.39
N ASN A 63 18.77 -7.65 -16.35
CA ASN A 63 18.50 -8.93 -15.68
C ASN A 63 17.07 -9.02 -15.10
N ILE A 64 16.69 -10.19 -14.59
CA ILE A 64 15.39 -10.48 -13.95
C ILE A 64 15.02 -9.56 -12.76
N VAL A 65 15.99 -8.86 -12.18
CA VAL A 65 15.86 -8.08 -10.93
C VAL A 65 14.74 -7.02 -10.96
N PRO A 66 14.58 -6.17 -12.00
CA PRO A 66 13.49 -5.19 -12.05
C PRO A 66 12.10 -5.82 -12.07
N PHE A 67 11.97 -7.02 -12.66
CA PHE A 67 10.72 -7.77 -12.66
C PHE A 67 10.37 -8.21 -11.24
N LEU A 68 11.35 -8.75 -10.50
CA LEU A 68 11.15 -9.13 -9.09
C LEU A 68 10.78 -7.92 -8.22
N ILE A 69 11.41 -6.76 -8.46
CA ILE A 69 11.07 -5.51 -7.76
C ILE A 69 9.65 -5.07 -8.11
N TYR A 70 9.24 -5.15 -9.38
CA TYR A 70 7.90 -4.80 -9.82
C TYR A 70 6.82 -5.70 -9.20
N PHE A 71 6.97 -7.03 -9.34
CA PHE A 71 6.00 -7.99 -8.81
C PHE A 71 6.02 -8.05 -7.27
N GLY A 72 7.19 -7.87 -6.65
CA GLY A 72 7.31 -7.71 -5.20
C GLY A 72 6.58 -6.46 -4.71
N GLY A 73 6.75 -5.34 -5.41
CA GLY A 73 5.99 -4.11 -5.15
C GLY A 73 4.49 -4.32 -5.29
N LEU A 74 4.05 -5.04 -6.33
CA LEU A 74 2.64 -5.37 -6.56
C LEU A 74 2.06 -6.24 -5.44
N ALA A 75 2.80 -7.22 -4.93
CA ALA A 75 2.37 -8.04 -3.81
C ALA A 75 2.25 -7.24 -2.51
N VAL A 76 3.22 -6.37 -2.22
CA VAL A 76 3.19 -5.49 -1.04
C VAL A 76 2.04 -4.47 -1.14
N TRP A 77 1.85 -3.88 -2.32
CA TRP A 77 0.75 -2.97 -2.59
C TRP A 77 -0.60 -3.67 -2.44
N ALA A 78 -0.77 -4.87 -3.01
CA ALA A 78 -2.00 -5.65 -2.89
C ALA A 78 -2.32 -5.99 -1.42
N ASN A 79 -1.29 -6.25 -0.60
CA ASN A 79 -1.46 -6.49 0.83
C ASN A 79 -2.14 -5.31 1.54
N ALA A 80 -1.68 -4.10 1.19
CA ALA A 80 -2.12 -2.87 1.81
C ALA A 80 -3.44 -2.41 1.19
N ALA A 81 -3.52 -2.25 -0.12
CA ALA A 81 -4.62 -1.58 -0.80
C ALA A 81 -5.92 -2.39 -0.90
N ILE A 82 -5.88 -3.72 -0.80
CA ILE A 82 -7.05 -4.57 -1.04
C ILE A 82 -7.61 -5.11 0.27
N GLU A 83 -8.80 -4.64 0.64
CA GLU A 83 -9.51 -5.09 1.85
C GLU A 83 -10.16 -6.46 1.67
N THR A 84 -10.61 -6.79 0.45
CA THR A 84 -11.28 -8.06 0.15
C THR A 84 -10.26 -9.21 0.15
N PRO A 85 -10.32 -10.18 1.08
CA PRO A 85 -9.27 -11.18 1.24
C PRO A 85 -9.07 -12.06 -0.01
N ALA A 86 -10.19 -12.45 -0.66
CA ALA A 86 -10.14 -13.28 -1.86
C ALA A 86 -9.38 -12.60 -3.00
N ILE A 87 -9.61 -11.30 -3.21
CA ILE A 87 -8.94 -10.52 -4.25
C ILE A 87 -7.50 -10.23 -3.86
N ARG A 88 -7.26 -9.87 -2.58
CA ARG A 88 -5.92 -9.62 -2.04
C ARG A 88 -4.99 -10.81 -2.27
N TYR A 89 -5.39 -11.99 -1.79
CA TYR A 89 -4.59 -13.19 -1.95
C TYR A 89 -4.53 -13.67 -3.40
N GLY A 90 -5.57 -13.42 -4.20
CA GLY A 90 -5.54 -13.67 -5.64
C GLY A 90 -4.45 -12.86 -6.35
N VAL A 91 -4.41 -11.55 -6.14
CA VAL A 91 -3.41 -10.66 -6.76
C VAL A 91 -2.00 -10.97 -6.24
N MET A 92 -1.85 -11.24 -4.95
CA MET A 92 -0.57 -11.67 -4.37
C MET A 92 -0.08 -12.98 -4.95
N ALA A 93 -0.92 -14.01 -4.99
CA ALA A 93 -0.57 -15.31 -5.52
C ALA A 93 -0.17 -15.18 -7.00
N LEU A 94 -0.95 -14.43 -7.79
CA LEU A 94 -0.62 -14.14 -9.18
C LEU A 94 0.75 -13.45 -9.31
N ALA A 95 0.99 -12.39 -8.53
CA ALA A 95 2.24 -11.65 -8.56
C ALA A 95 3.45 -12.53 -8.20
N VAL A 96 3.31 -13.35 -7.16
CA VAL A 96 4.36 -14.28 -6.71
C VAL A 96 4.59 -15.39 -7.74
N THR A 97 3.53 -15.98 -8.30
CA THR A 97 3.64 -17.01 -9.34
C THR A 97 4.31 -16.45 -10.59
N LEU A 98 3.97 -15.23 -11.01
CA LEU A 98 4.63 -14.57 -12.14
C LEU A 98 6.10 -14.28 -11.84
N ALA A 99 6.42 -13.79 -10.64
CA ALA A 99 7.80 -13.57 -10.21
C ALA A 99 8.62 -14.87 -10.22
N LEU A 100 8.07 -15.95 -9.67
CA LEU A 100 8.72 -17.27 -9.64
C LEU A 100 8.85 -17.89 -11.03
N GLY A 101 7.82 -17.78 -11.86
CA GLY A 101 7.85 -18.24 -13.25
C GLY A 101 8.98 -17.55 -14.00
N LEU A 102 9.03 -16.22 -13.94
CA LEU A 102 10.10 -15.46 -14.58
C LEU A 102 11.48 -15.80 -14.00
N PHE A 103 11.60 -15.99 -12.68
CA PHE A 103 12.85 -16.42 -12.04
C PHE A 103 13.33 -17.79 -12.53
N GLN A 104 12.41 -18.74 -12.71
CA GLN A 104 12.72 -20.08 -13.19
C GLN A 104 13.08 -20.10 -14.68
N TYR A 105 12.46 -19.25 -15.50
CA TYR A 105 12.74 -19.18 -16.93
C TYR A 105 14.05 -18.45 -17.25
N GLY A 106 14.56 -17.57 -16.37
CA GLY A 106 15.94 -17.05 -16.35
C GLY A 106 16.35 -16.14 -17.52
N GLU A 107 15.96 -16.46 -18.74
CA GLU A 107 16.09 -15.63 -19.93
C GLU A 107 14.87 -14.71 -20.07
N VAL A 108 15.07 -13.44 -19.75
CA VAL A 108 14.09 -12.41 -20.08
C VAL A 108 14.22 -12.08 -21.56
N LEU A 109 13.58 -12.88 -22.41
CA LEU A 109 13.46 -12.53 -23.83
C LEU A 109 12.80 -11.15 -23.98
N PHE A 110 13.15 -10.43 -25.04
CA PHE A 110 12.58 -9.13 -25.41
C PHE A 110 11.05 -9.09 -25.33
N TRP A 111 10.37 -10.19 -25.65
CA TRP A 111 8.92 -10.30 -25.59
C TRP A 111 8.33 -10.13 -24.17
N HIS A 112 9.02 -10.60 -23.12
CA HIS A 112 8.57 -10.43 -21.73
C HIS A 112 8.56 -8.97 -21.31
N LYS A 113 9.58 -8.20 -21.73
CA LYS A 113 9.67 -6.75 -21.49
C LYS A 113 8.49 -6.03 -22.15
N GLN A 114 8.20 -6.39 -23.40
CA GLN A 114 7.09 -5.82 -24.18
C GLN A 114 5.73 -6.14 -23.58
N VAL A 115 5.45 -7.41 -23.28
CA VAL A 115 4.16 -7.84 -22.70
C VAL A 115 3.88 -7.09 -21.40
N LEU A 116 4.88 -6.99 -20.52
CA LEU A 116 4.71 -6.31 -19.24
C LEU A 116 4.51 -4.81 -19.42
N PHE A 117 5.29 -4.17 -20.28
CA PHE A 117 5.11 -2.76 -20.64
C PHE A 117 3.70 -2.45 -21.19
N TRP A 118 3.24 -3.22 -22.18
CA TRP A 118 1.92 -3.05 -22.77
C TRP A 118 0.80 -3.35 -21.78
N THR A 119 0.97 -4.38 -20.94
CA THR A 119 0.00 -4.69 -19.88
C THR A 119 -0.14 -3.54 -18.90
N THR A 120 0.98 -2.97 -18.42
CA THR A 120 0.94 -1.82 -17.50
C THR A 120 0.32 -0.59 -18.17
N ILE A 121 0.63 -0.32 -19.44
CA ILE A 121 -0.02 0.77 -20.19
C ILE A 121 -1.53 0.55 -20.27
N ILE A 122 -1.98 -0.65 -20.63
CA ILE A 122 -3.42 -0.95 -20.74
C ILE A 122 -4.10 -0.79 -19.38
N ILE A 123 -3.48 -1.24 -18.29
CA ILE A 123 -4.03 -1.08 -16.94
C ILE A 123 -4.14 0.41 -16.58
N VAL A 124 -3.07 1.18 -16.75
CA VAL A 124 -3.08 2.62 -16.47
C VAL A 124 -4.10 3.34 -17.35
N MET A 125 -4.16 3.00 -18.63
CA MET A 125 -5.14 3.52 -19.57
C MET A 125 -6.56 3.17 -19.13
N TYR A 126 -6.81 1.92 -18.73
CA TYR A 126 -8.09 1.51 -18.17
C TYR A 126 -8.46 2.35 -16.94
N PHE A 127 -7.56 2.51 -15.96
CA PHE A 127 -7.82 3.38 -14.80
C PHE A 127 -8.08 4.84 -15.22
N MET A 128 -7.25 5.41 -16.10
CA MET A 128 -7.40 6.79 -16.54
C MET A 128 -8.69 7.05 -17.33
N PHE A 129 -9.16 6.07 -18.11
CA PHE A 129 -10.31 6.23 -19.02
C PHE A 129 -11.62 5.58 -18.53
N VAL A 130 -11.58 4.66 -17.56
CA VAL A 130 -12.77 4.04 -16.95
C VAL A 130 -13.11 4.69 -15.59
N GLU A 131 -12.14 5.26 -14.88
CA GLU A 131 -12.40 6.12 -13.71
C GLU A 131 -12.64 7.63 -13.96
N PRO A 132 -12.76 8.21 -15.18
CA PRO A 132 -13.19 9.59 -15.32
C PRO A 132 -14.72 9.61 -15.30
N LYS A 133 -15.33 9.44 -14.12
CA LYS A 133 -16.75 9.74 -13.93
C LYS A 133 -17.18 9.80 -12.46
N LYS A 134 -16.78 10.87 -11.78
CA LYS A 134 -17.71 11.65 -10.94
C LYS A 134 -17.40 13.14 -11.10
N PRO A 135 -17.99 13.82 -12.10
CA PRO A 135 -18.27 15.24 -11.93
C PRO A 135 -19.30 15.34 -10.80
N THR A 136 -18.85 15.78 -9.63
CA THR A 136 -19.72 16.18 -8.53
C THR A 136 -20.54 17.37 -9.01
N THR A 137 -21.85 17.17 -9.15
CA THR A 137 -22.85 18.23 -9.08
C THR A 137 -24.03 17.66 -8.33
#